data_AF-A0A2I0QFQ6-F1
#
_entry.id   AF-A0A2I0QFQ6-F1
#
_cell.length_a   1.000
_cell.length_b   1.000
_cell.length_c   1.000
_cell.angle_alpha   90.00
_cell.angle_beta   90.00
_cell.angle_gamma   90.00
#
_symmetry.space_group_name_H-M   'P 1'
#
loop_
_entity.id
_entity.type
_entity.pdbx_description
1 polymer ?
#
loop_
_entity_poly.entity_id
_entity_poly.type
_entity_poly.pdbx_seq_one_letter_code
_entity_poly.pdbx_strand_id
1 'polypeptide(L)'
;MVLSGRNINGKENNSQTAGLEYEKEKLLKLSEVSLILDTYDDIFSDFDPRTYEERGLSDDFLSEAKKRVRKKSSGTIELKFLIPANKRNMSDETIIKKRLTEHFNKEFEHLNKQRRKIIKEGAIFITFGIVVMFIATHLILFGAEKDLLTSFIIIVMEPAGWFLFWEGASMAIFESKKVTPELEFCEKMSNCEISFLAY
;
A
#
# COMPACT_ATOMS: atom_id res chain seq x y z
N MET A 1 43.23 -55.69 19.83
CA MET A 1 43.64 -54.65 18.88
C MET A 1 42.45 -54.31 17.98
N VAL A 2 41.61 -53.33 18.35
CA VAL A 2 40.80 -52.49 17.44
C VAL A 2 40.50 -51.21 18.23
N LEU A 3 40.98 -50.06 17.76
CA LEU A 3 40.74 -48.75 18.33
C LEU A 3 39.52 -48.08 17.67
N SER A 4 38.62 -47.60 18.54
CA SER A 4 37.89 -46.33 18.49
C SER A 4 37.94 -45.51 17.18
N GLY A 5 36.78 -45.39 16.53
CA GLY A 5 36.42 -44.27 15.68
C GLY A 5 35.16 -43.59 16.24
N ARG A 6 35.31 -42.63 17.15
CA ARG A 6 34.20 -41.84 17.71
C ARG A 6 33.90 -40.67 16.78
N ASN A 7 32.66 -40.62 16.32
CA ASN A 7 32.08 -39.63 15.41
C ASN A 7 32.13 -38.22 16.03
N ILE A 8 32.95 -37.33 15.45
CA ILE A 8 33.20 -35.96 15.94
C ILE A 8 32.35 -34.90 15.19
N ASN A 9 31.67 -35.27 14.10
CA ASN A 9 30.97 -34.34 13.21
C ASN A 9 29.62 -33.80 13.73
N GLY A 10 29.08 -34.34 14.83
CA GLY A 10 27.74 -33.97 15.31
C GLY A 10 27.66 -32.72 16.20
N LYS A 11 28.78 -32.27 16.79
CA LYS A 11 28.78 -31.16 17.77
C LYS A 11 29.10 -29.79 17.18
N GLU A 12 29.85 -29.72 16.08
CA GLU A 12 30.22 -28.42 15.47
C GLU A 12 29.05 -27.79 14.71
N ASN A 13 28.20 -28.59 14.06
CA ASN A 13 27.04 -28.08 13.31
C ASN A 13 26.03 -27.37 14.22
N ASN A 14 25.67 -27.95 15.38
CA ASN A 14 24.68 -27.34 16.28
C ASN A 14 25.13 -26.00 16.90
N SER A 15 26.44 -25.81 17.10
CA SER A 15 27.00 -24.57 17.67
C SER A 15 26.99 -23.43 16.64
N GLN A 16 27.32 -23.74 15.38
CA GLN A 16 27.33 -22.75 14.29
C GLN A 16 25.92 -22.32 13.89
N THR A 17 24.94 -23.23 13.85
CA THR A 17 23.54 -22.88 13.53
C THR A 17 22.93 -21.98 14.62
N ALA A 18 23.21 -22.24 15.90
CA ALA A 18 22.73 -21.42 17.01
C ALA A 18 23.33 -19.99 17.01
N GLY A 19 24.59 -19.83 16.61
CA GLY A 19 25.22 -18.51 16.46
C GLY A 19 24.60 -17.67 15.33
N LEU A 20 24.33 -18.32 14.20
CA LEU A 20 23.67 -17.70 13.04
C LEU A 20 22.23 -17.25 13.34
N GLU A 21 21.45 -18.09 14.03
CA GLU A 21 20.09 -17.73 14.45
C GLU A 21 20.07 -16.54 15.40
N TYR A 22 21.01 -16.49 16.36
CA TYR A 22 21.15 -15.38 17.30
C TYR A 22 21.49 -14.05 16.58
N GLU A 23 22.37 -14.10 15.58
CA GLU A 23 22.74 -12.92 14.79
C GLU A 23 21.57 -12.41 13.93
N LYS A 24 20.82 -13.32 13.27
CA LYS A 24 19.59 -12.97 12.55
C LYS A 24 18.57 -12.30 13.47
N GLU A 25 18.33 -12.86 14.66
CA GLU A 25 17.36 -12.31 15.60
C GLU A 25 17.77 -10.92 16.12
N LYS A 26 19.08 -10.70 16.31
CA LYS A 26 19.63 -9.40 16.68
C LYS A 26 19.43 -8.36 15.56
N LEU A 27 19.71 -8.74 14.30
CA LEU A 27 19.51 -7.86 13.14
C LEU A 27 18.02 -7.52 12.92
N LEU A 28 17.13 -8.50 13.09
CA LEU A 28 15.68 -8.27 13.06
C LEU A 28 15.21 -7.27 14.13
N LYS A 29 15.81 -7.30 15.33
CA LYS A 29 15.48 -6.37 16.42
C LYS A 29 16.06 -4.97 16.20
N LEU A 30 17.15 -4.84 15.45
CA LEU A 30 17.81 -3.56 15.15
C LEU A 30 17.08 -2.74 14.07
N SER A 31 16.23 -3.36 13.26
CA SER A 31 15.47 -2.66 12.22
C SER A 31 14.00 -3.03 12.21
N GLU A 32 13.15 -2.02 12.42
CA GLU A 32 11.70 -2.16 12.61
C GLU A 32 10.98 -2.79 11.41
N VAL A 33 11.55 -2.69 10.19
CA VAL A 33 11.06 -3.37 8.98
C VAL A 33 12.21 -4.14 8.31
N SER A 34 12.51 -5.33 8.84
CA SER A 34 13.60 -6.21 8.36
C SER A 34 13.09 -7.51 7.76
N LEU A 35 13.18 -7.70 6.45
CA LEU A 35 12.82 -8.94 5.78
C LEU A 35 14.06 -9.83 5.63
N ILE A 36 13.97 -11.07 6.13
CA ILE A 36 14.97 -12.10 5.84
C ILE A 36 14.60 -12.70 4.49
N LEU A 37 15.60 -12.75 3.61
CA LEU A 37 15.49 -13.39 2.31
C LEU A 37 16.46 -14.58 2.27
N ASP A 38 16.02 -15.66 1.66
CA ASP A 38 16.87 -16.76 1.25
C ASP A 38 17.56 -16.44 -0.09
N THR A 39 16.85 -15.73 -0.97
CA THR A 39 17.35 -15.21 -2.26
C THR A 39 16.65 -13.90 -2.64
N TYR A 40 17.14 -13.19 -3.66
CA TYR A 40 16.43 -12.01 -4.18
C TYR A 40 15.07 -12.36 -4.81
N ASP A 41 14.87 -13.61 -5.24
CA ASP A 41 13.62 -14.06 -5.85
C ASP A 41 12.43 -13.94 -4.89
N ASP A 42 12.65 -13.99 -3.57
CA ASP A 42 11.61 -13.85 -2.56
C ASP A 42 10.85 -12.50 -2.64
N ILE A 43 11.47 -11.48 -3.25
CA ILE A 43 10.87 -10.15 -3.49
C ILE A 43 9.89 -10.20 -4.69
N PHE A 44 10.07 -11.15 -5.61
CA PHE A 44 9.45 -11.18 -6.93
C PHE A 44 8.55 -12.39 -7.13
N SER A 45 7.66 -12.29 -8.12
CA SER A 45 6.74 -13.38 -8.46
C SER A 45 7.46 -14.53 -9.17
N ASP A 46 7.32 -15.74 -8.65
CA ASP A 46 7.81 -16.97 -9.27
C ASP A 46 7.14 -17.30 -10.61
N PHE A 47 5.96 -16.72 -10.86
CA PHE A 47 5.22 -16.88 -12.12
C PHE A 47 5.72 -15.95 -13.23
N ASP A 48 6.59 -15.00 -12.90
CA ASP A 48 7.12 -14.02 -13.85
C ASP A 48 8.57 -14.35 -14.20
N PRO A 49 8.89 -14.83 -15.41
CA PRO A 49 10.23 -15.24 -15.79
C PRO A 49 11.17 -14.08 -16.16
N ARG A 50 10.71 -12.83 -16.08
CA ARG A 50 11.51 -11.66 -16.47
C ARG A 50 12.65 -11.38 -15.48
N THR A 51 13.59 -10.54 -15.89
CA THR A 51 14.68 -10.07 -15.03
C THR A 51 14.18 -9.11 -13.94
N TYR A 52 14.98 -8.90 -12.90
CA TYR A 52 14.62 -8.02 -11.76
C TYR A 52 14.22 -6.58 -12.17
N GLU A 53 14.64 -6.11 -13.35
CA GLU A 53 14.27 -4.79 -13.89
C GLU A 53 12.78 -4.67 -14.24
N GLU A 54 12.11 -5.78 -14.54
CA GLU A 54 10.74 -5.78 -15.05
C GLU A 54 9.81 -6.74 -14.30
N ARG A 55 10.37 -7.69 -13.56
CA ARG A 55 9.64 -8.71 -12.84
C ARG A 55 8.61 -8.10 -11.88
N GLY A 56 7.44 -8.73 -11.78
CA GLY A 56 6.40 -8.39 -10.82
C GLY A 56 6.85 -8.71 -9.40
N LEU A 57 6.41 -7.90 -8.43
CA LEU A 57 6.65 -8.20 -7.01
C LEU A 57 5.76 -9.38 -6.58
N SER A 58 6.22 -10.17 -5.61
CA SER A 58 5.39 -11.25 -5.07
C SER A 58 4.29 -10.71 -4.16
N ASP A 59 3.13 -11.36 -4.18
CA ASP A 59 2.04 -11.04 -3.25
C ASP A 59 2.45 -11.30 -1.80
N ASP A 60 3.28 -12.33 -1.57
CA ASP A 60 3.81 -12.66 -0.26
C ASP A 60 4.69 -11.53 0.30
N PHE A 61 5.64 -11.03 -0.50
CA PHE A 61 6.45 -9.87 -0.15
C PHE A 61 5.59 -8.64 0.16
N LEU A 62 4.63 -8.32 -0.71
CA LEU A 62 3.74 -7.18 -0.53
C LEU A 62 2.90 -7.30 0.75
N SER A 63 2.38 -8.50 1.04
CA SER A 63 1.58 -8.75 2.24
C SER A 63 2.41 -8.58 3.53
N GLU A 64 3.65 -9.07 3.55
CA GLU A 64 4.55 -8.97 4.68
C GLU A 64 5.06 -7.54 4.89
N ALA A 65 5.43 -6.86 3.80
CA ALA A 65 5.80 -5.44 3.85
C ALA A 65 4.65 -4.61 4.42
N LYS A 66 3.41 -4.81 3.95
CA LYS A 66 2.24 -4.08 4.44
C LYS A 66 1.95 -4.34 5.91
N LYS A 67 2.05 -5.59 6.38
CA LYS A 67 1.89 -5.95 7.80
C LYS A 67 2.89 -5.20 8.69
N ARG A 68 4.14 -5.05 8.23
CA ARG A 68 5.22 -4.41 9.01
C ARG A 68 5.12 -2.90 8.99
N VAL A 69 4.84 -2.32 7.82
CA VAL A 69 4.63 -0.88 7.66
C VAL A 69 3.44 -0.39 8.51
N ARG A 70 2.34 -1.15 8.59
CA ARG A 70 1.18 -0.80 9.43
C ARG A 70 1.50 -0.68 10.92
N LYS A 71 2.46 -1.45 11.43
CA LYS A 71 2.88 -1.36 12.84
C LYS A 71 3.63 -0.05 13.15
N LYS A 72 4.11 0.66 12.13
CA LYS A 72 4.83 1.93 12.28
C LYS A 72 3.89 3.12 12.01
N SER A 73 3.54 3.83 13.08
CA SER A 73 2.62 4.98 13.04
C SER A 73 3.27 6.26 12.52
N SER A 74 4.60 6.42 12.60
CA SER A 74 5.29 7.63 12.12
C SER A 74 6.78 7.43 11.84
N GLY A 75 7.33 8.27 10.96
CA GLY A 75 8.77 8.38 10.69
C GLY A 75 9.22 7.76 9.37
N THR A 76 10.46 8.04 8.99
CA THR A 76 11.11 7.47 7.81
C THR A 76 11.16 5.94 7.95
N ILE A 77 10.68 5.23 6.93
CA ILE A 77 10.72 3.77 6.91
C ILE A 77 12.06 3.35 6.31
N GLU A 78 12.78 2.49 7.01
CA GLU A 78 13.95 1.80 6.48
C GLU A 78 13.53 0.37 6.17
N LEU A 79 13.60 -0.02 4.91
CA LEU A 79 13.37 -1.39 4.46
C LEU A 79 14.73 -2.10 4.39
N LYS A 80 14.98 -3.02 5.32
CA LYS A 80 16.23 -3.78 5.36
C LYS A 80 16.00 -5.19 4.87
N PHE A 81 16.75 -5.59 3.86
CA PHE A 81 16.79 -6.95 3.36
C PHE A 81 18.02 -7.65 3.94
N LEU A 82 17.79 -8.69 4.74
CA LEU A 82 18.84 -9.54 5.30
C LEU A 82 19.07 -10.69 4.32
N ILE A 83 20.29 -10.80 3.78
CA ILE A 83 20.67 -11.78 2.75
C ILE A 83 21.94 -12.51 3.19
N PRO A 84 22.07 -13.83 2.96
CA PRO A 84 23.30 -14.56 3.24
C PRO A 84 24.51 -13.88 2.59
N ALA A 85 25.60 -13.70 3.33
CA ALA A 85 26.79 -12.98 2.86
C ALA A 85 27.33 -13.50 1.51
N ASN A 86 27.23 -14.81 1.27
CA ASN A 86 27.69 -15.48 0.05
C ASN A 86 26.77 -15.30 -1.17
N LYS A 87 25.54 -14.79 -0.99
CA LYS A 87 24.56 -14.55 -2.06
C LYS A 87 24.42 -13.06 -2.40
N ARG A 88 25.18 -12.19 -1.75
CA ARG A 88 25.11 -10.75 -2.00
C ARG A 88 25.68 -10.38 -3.36
N ASN A 89 24.99 -9.48 -4.06
CA ASN A 89 25.37 -8.98 -5.38
C ASN A 89 24.96 -7.52 -5.50
N MET A 90 25.94 -6.61 -5.44
CA MET A 90 25.72 -5.17 -5.47
C MET A 90 25.04 -4.68 -6.76
N SER A 91 25.26 -5.37 -7.89
CA SER A 91 24.61 -5.04 -9.16
C SER A 91 23.11 -5.30 -9.09
N ASP A 92 22.73 -6.50 -8.64
CA ASP A 92 21.33 -6.88 -8.48
C ASP A 92 20.65 -6.03 -7.41
N GLU A 93 21.31 -5.78 -6.28
CA GLU A 93 20.79 -4.91 -5.21
C GLU A 93 20.44 -3.50 -5.72
N THR A 94 21.26 -2.93 -6.61
CA THR A 94 21.01 -1.62 -7.21
C THR A 94 19.79 -1.65 -8.13
N ILE A 95 19.68 -2.68 -8.96
CA ILE A 95 18.54 -2.91 -9.86
C ILE A 95 17.24 -3.07 -9.06
N ILE A 96 17.26 -3.93 -8.04
CA ILE A 96 16.12 -4.23 -7.18
C ILE A 96 15.67 -2.98 -6.42
N LYS A 97 16.61 -2.21 -5.86
CA LYS A 97 16.31 -0.95 -5.18
C LYS A 97 15.60 0.03 -6.12
N LYS A 98 16.14 0.24 -7.31
CA LYS A 98 15.52 1.09 -8.34
C LYS A 98 14.12 0.58 -8.70
N ARG A 99 13.98 -0.72 -8.96
CA ARG A 99 12.72 -1.37 -9.34
C ARG A 99 11.62 -1.18 -8.30
N LEU A 100 11.94 -1.38 -7.01
CA LEU A 100 11.02 -1.21 -5.90
C LEU A 100 10.56 0.25 -5.78
N THR A 101 11.51 1.19 -5.78
CA THR A 101 11.18 2.62 -5.72
C THR A 101 10.31 3.06 -6.90
N GLU A 102 10.61 2.62 -8.11
CA GLU A 102 9.79 2.92 -9.29
C GLU A 102 8.39 2.28 -9.21
N HIS A 103 8.28 1.05 -8.72
CA HIS A 103 7.00 0.37 -8.53
C HIS A 103 6.08 1.18 -7.62
N PHE A 104 6.55 1.49 -6.40
CA PHE A 104 5.74 2.16 -5.40
C PHE A 104 5.44 3.61 -5.78
N ASN A 105 6.35 4.31 -6.47
CA ASN A 105 6.06 5.64 -7.02
C ASN A 105 4.94 5.60 -8.07
N LYS A 106 5.02 4.67 -9.03
CA LYS A 106 4.00 4.51 -10.07
C LYS A 106 2.63 4.18 -9.45
N GLU A 107 2.61 3.25 -8.50
CA GLU A 107 1.38 2.83 -7.83
C GLU A 107 0.80 3.96 -6.96
N PHE A 108 1.65 4.69 -6.22
CA PHE A 108 1.25 5.87 -5.46
C PHE A 108 0.61 6.93 -6.36
N GLU A 109 1.23 7.28 -7.49
CA GLU A 109 0.66 8.24 -8.42
C GLU A 109 -0.69 7.77 -8.98
N HIS A 110 -0.79 6.49 -9.31
CA HIS A 110 -2.01 5.88 -9.83
C HIS A 110 -3.15 5.98 -8.81
N LEU A 111 -2.92 5.51 -7.58
CA LEU A 111 -3.89 5.57 -6.48
C LEU A 111 -4.26 7.01 -6.11
N ASN A 112 -3.29 7.94 -6.12
CA ASN A 112 -3.56 9.34 -5.83
C ASN A 112 -4.41 10.00 -6.92
N LYS A 113 -4.23 9.62 -8.19
CA LYS A 113 -5.12 10.03 -9.29
C LYS A 113 -6.52 9.45 -9.11
N GLN A 114 -6.64 8.18 -8.75
CA GLN A 114 -7.94 7.55 -8.47
C GLN A 114 -8.67 8.24 -7.31
N ARG A 115 -8.01 8.47 -6.18
CA ARG A 115 -8.58 9.19 -5.02
C ARG A 115 -9.08 10.58 -5.41
N ARG A 116 -8.27 11.34 -6.16
CA ARG A 116 -8.66 12.68 -6.64
C ARG A 116 -9.86 12.63 -7.58
N LYS A 117 -9.95 11.60 -8.42
CA LYS A 117 -11.11 11.40 -9.31
C LYS A 117 -12.39 11.16 -8.50
N ILE A 118 -12.36 10.27 -7.50
CA ILE A 118 -13.49 9.99 -6.61
C ILE A 118 -13.95 11.27 -5.90
N ILE A 119 -13.01 12.05 -5.34
CA ILE A 119 -13.33 13.31 -4.65
C ILE A 119 -13.93 14.33 -5.63
N LYS A 120 -13.40 14.42 -6.86
CA LYS A 120 -13.92 15.33 -7.88
C LYS A 120 -15.33 14.94 -8.31
N GLU A 121 -15.60 13.66 -8.52
CA GLU A 121 -16.94 13.15 -8.84
C GLU A 121 -17.92 13.44 -7.71
N GLY A 122 -17.55 13.18 -6.46
CA GLY A 122 -18.35 13.56 -5.29
C GLY A 122 -18.63 15.06 -5.21
N ALA A 123 -17.62 15.91 -5.47
CA ALA A 123 -17.78 17.38 -5.48
C ALA A 123 -18.74 17.88 -6.57
N ILE A 124 -18.74 17.23 -7.75
CA ILE A 124 -19.70 17.52 -8.83
C ILE A 124 -21.12 17.19 -8.37
N PHE A 125 -21.34 16.02 -7.75
CA PHE A 125 -22.64 15.61 -7.21
C PHE A 125 -23.15 16.57 -6.12
N ILE A 126 -22.27 16.97 -5.19
CA ILE A 126 -22.60 17.96 -4.15
C ILE A 126 -23.05 19.28 -4.78
N THR A 127 -22.29 19.77 -5.77
CA THR A 127 -22.59 21.04 -6.44
C THR A 127 -23.92 20.96 -7.17
N PHE A 128 -24.18 19.85 -7.87
CA PHE A 128 -25.45 19.63 -8.56
C PHE A 128 -26.62 19.54 -7.57
N GLY A 129 -26.46 18.83 -6.45
CA GLY A 129 -27.46 18.77 -5.37
C GLY A 129 -27.79 20.15 -4.79
N ILE A 130 -26.78 20.98 -4.52
CA ILE A 130 -26.96 22.36 -4.04
C ILE A 130 -27.71 23.21 -5.08
N VAL A 131 -27.36 23.09 -6.36
CA VAL A 131 -28.04 23.82 -7.44
C VAL A 131 -29.51 23.41 -7.54
N VAL A 132 -29.81 22.10 -7.48
CA VAL A 132 -31.19 21.58 -7.49
C VAL A 132 -31.98 22.12 -6.29
N MET A 133 -31.41 22.08 -5.09
CA MET A 133 -32.06 22.62 -3.88
C MET A 133 -32.29 24.14 -3.97
N PHE A 134 -31.35 24.89 -4.54
CA PHE A 134 -31.48 26.32 -4.74
C PHE A 134 -32.60 26.66 -5.73
N ILE A 135 -32.68 25.93 -6.86
CA ILE A 135 -33.76 26.10 -7.84
C ILE A 135 -35.12 25.78 -7.22
N ALA A 136 -35.23 24.67 -6.48
CA ALA A 136 -36.46 24.30 -5.78
C ALA A 136 -36.90 25.39 -4.80
N THR A 137 -35.96 25.92 -4.02
CA THR A 137 -36.21 27.03 -3.07
C THR A 137 -36.67 28.29 -3.80
N HIS A 138 -36.04 28.62 -4.93
CA HIS A 138 -36.42 29.77 -5.74
C HIS A 138 -37.84 29.64 -6.32
N LEU A 139 -38.20 28.46 -6.82
CA LEU A 139 -39.55 28.16 -7.32
C LEU A 139 -40.60 28.25 -6.21
N ILE A 140 -40.27 27.83 -4.98
CA ILE A 140 -41.17 27.96 -3.82
C ILE A 140 -41.41 29.43 -3.45
N LEU A 141 -40.37 30.27 -3.46
CA LEU A 141 -40.44 31.66 -2.99
C LEU A 141 -40.97 32.65 -4.04
N PHE A 142 -40.67 32.45 -5.31
CA PHE A 142 -40.98 33.40 -6.39
C PHE A 142 -41.95 32.83 -7.45
N GLY A 143 -42.35 31.57 -7.34
CA GLY A 143 -43.36 30.95 -8.21
C GLY A 143 -44.75 31.52 -7.92
N ALA A 144 -45.16 32.50 -8.72
CA ALA A 144 -46.36 33.30 -8.51
C ALA A 144 -47.70 32.54 -8.67
N GLU A 145 -47.72 31.34 -9.27
CA GLU A 145 -48.91 30.48 -9.33
C GLU A 145 -48.54 29.00 -9.14
N LYS A 146 -49.16 28.36 -8.14
CA LYS A 146 -48.98 26.92 -7.86
C LYS A 146 -49.83 26.08 -8.80
N ASP A 147 -49.44 26.00 -10.07
CA ASP A 147 -49.98 25.00 -10.97
C ASP A 147 -49.51 23.59 -10.54
N LEU A 148 -50.27 22.56 -10.91
CA LEU A 148 -50.00 21.16 -10.57
C LEU A 148 -48.60 20.72 -11.02
N LEU A 149 -48.16 21.18 -12.21
CA LEU A 149 -46.85 20.87 -12.76
C LEU A 149 -45.71 21.41 -11.86
N THR A 150 -45.78 22.67 -11.45
CA THR A 150 -44.78 23.31 -10.58
C THR A 150 -44.70 22.60 -9.24
N SER A 151 -45.86 22.26 -8.68
CA SER A 151 -45.96 21.54 -7.40
C SER A 151 -45.34 20.14 -7.51
N PHE A 152 -45.59 19.42 -8.60
CA PHE A 152 -45.00 18.10 -8.86
C PHE A 152 -43.47 18.18 -9.00
N ILE A 153 -42.95 19.15 -9.75
CA ILE A 153 -41.50 19.35 -9.92
C ILE A 153 -40.83 19.60 -8.57
N ILE A 154 -41.40 20.48 -7.73
CA ILE A 154 -40.85 20.78 -6.40
C ILE A 154 -40.78 19.51 -5.53
N ILE A 155 -41.87 18.73 -5.49
CA ILE A 155 -41.96 17.48 -4.72
C ILE A 155 -40.87 16.48 -5.11
N VAL A 156 -40.47 16.45 -6.39
CA VAL A 156 -39.40 15.56 -6.86
C VAL A 156 -38.01 16.19 -6.65
N MET A 157 -37.86 17.50 -6.86
CA MET A 157 -36.57 18.18 -6.74
C MET A 157 -36.04 18.21 -5.30
N GLU A 158 -36.91 18.29 -4.29
CA GLU A 158 -36.50 18.25 -2.88
C GLU A 158 -35.75 16.95 -2.51
N PRO A 159 -36.34 15.75 -2.65
CA PRO A 159 -35.64 14.50 -2.34
C PRO A 159 -34.48 14.26 -3.31
N ALA A 160 -34.57 14.68 -4.58
CA ALA A 160 -33.48 14.55 -5.53
C ALA A 160 -32.25 15.39 -5.13
N GLY A 161 -32.45 16.65 -4.74
CA GLY A 161 -31.38 17.55 -4.30
C GLY A 161 -30.70 17.05 -3.02
N TRP A 162 -31.49 16.65 -2.03
CA TRP A 162 -30.99 16.01 -0.81
C TRP A 162 -30.18 14.75 -1.12
N PHE A 163 -30.70 13.85 -1.96
CA PHE A 163 -30.04 12.61 -2.32
C PHE A 163 -28.70 12.86 -3.00
N LEU A 164 -28.67 13.74 -4.03
CA LEU A 164 -27.45 14.08 -4.76
C LEU A 164 -26.36 14.67 -3.85
N PHE A 165 -26.78 15.53 -2.91
CA PHE A 165 -25.86 16.11 -1.92
C PHE A 165 -25.22 15.03 -1.05
N TRP A 166 -26.02 14.14 -0.45
CA TRP A 166 -25.49 13.09 0.43
C TRP A 166 -24.70 12.04 -0.29
N GLU A 167 -25.13 11.65 -1.49
CA GLU A 167 -24.40 10.69 -2.30
C GLU A 167 -23.02 11.26 -2.68
N GLY A 168 -22.98 12.53 -3.12
CA GLY A 168 -21.71 13.20 -3.40
C GLY A 168 -20.80 13.34 -2.18
N ALA A 169 -21.36 13.65 -1.01
CA ALA A 169 -20.61 13.69 0.26
C ALA A 169 -20.10 12.30 0.66
N SER A 170 -20.92 11.26 0.47
CA SER A 170 -20.56 9.87 0.73
C SER A 170 -19.38 9.43 -0.14
N MET A 171 -19.41 9.72 -1.44
CA MET A 171 -18.28 9.47 -2.34
C MET A 171 -17.01 10.20 -1.88
N ALA A 172 -17.13 11.50 -1.60
CA ALA A 172 -16.00 12.33 -1.20
C ALA A 172 -15.35 11.89 0.12
N ILE A 173 -16.14 11.36 1.07
CA ILE A 173 -15.66 11.00 2.42
C ILE A 173 -15.39 9.50 2.56
N PHE A 174 -16.34 8.63 2.23
CA PHE A 174 -16.26 7.20 2.50
C PHE A 174 -15.59 6.43 1.36
N GLU A 175 -15.95 6.70 0.10
CA GLU A 175 -15.33 6.01 -1.03
C GLU A 175 -13.85 6.41 -1.19
N SER A 176 -13.52 7.68 -1.00
CA SER A 176 -12.13 8.13 -1.01
C SER A 176 -11.28 7.46 0.09
N LYS A 177 -11.86 7.19 1.27
CA LYS A 177 -11.21 6.50 2.39
C LYS A 177 -10.88 5.04 2.10
N LYS A 178 -11.57 4.36 1.17
CA LYS A 178 -11.25 2.98 0.79
C LYS A 178 -9.88 2.87 0.13
N VAL A 179 -9.44 3.91 -0.59
CA VAL A 179 -8.15 3.97 -1.28
C VAL A 179 -7.01 4.39 -0.35
N THR A 180 -7.32 5.11 0.74
CA THR A 180 -6.33 5.69 1.65
C THR A 180 -5.33 4.68 2.24
N PRO A 181 -5.72 3.50 2.76
CA PRO A 181 -4.75 2.58 3.35
C PRO A 181 -3.70 2.07 2.36
N GLU A 182 -4.08 1.87 1.10
CA GLU A 182 -3.15 1.47 0.05
C GLU A 182 -2.24 2.63 -0.35
N LEU A 183 -2.83 3.82 -0.48
CA LEU A 183 -2.09 5.03 -0.82
C LEU A 183 -1.02 5.37 0.22
N GLU A 184 -1.37 5.32 1.51
CA GLU A 184 -0.42 5.56 2.62
C GLU A 184 0.70 4.52 2.64
N PHE A 185 0.37 3.26 2.31
CA PHE A 185 1.38 2.21 2.19
C PHE A 185 2.34 2.49 1.05
N CYS A 186 1.83 2.79 -0.16
CA CYS A 186 2.66 3.12 -1.31
C CYS A 186 3.50 4.38 -1.08
N GLU A 187 2.94 5.42 -0.44
CA GLU A 187 3.65 6.64 -0.07
C GLU A 187 4.82 6.36 0.88
N LYS A 188 4.59 5.52 1.88
CA LYS A 188 5.63 5.11 2.83
C LYS A 188 6.73 4.30 2.15
N MET A 189 6.36 3.36 1.27
CA MET A 189 7.31 2.52 0.55
C MET A 189 8.06 3.26 -0.56
N SER A 190 7.45 4.26 -1.21
CA SER A 190 8.10 5.05 -2.25
C SER A 190 9.19 5.96 -1.70
N ASN A 191 9.04 6.41 -0.46
CA ASN A 191 9.98 7.27 0.26
C ASN A 191 10.91 6.50 1.21
N CYS A 192 10.82 5.17 1.27
CA CYS A 192 11.62 4.38 2.20
C CYS A 192 13.09 4.28 1.77
N GLU A 193 13.98 4.21 2.75
CA GLU A 193 15.38 3.87 2.49
C GLU A 193 15.53 2.36 2.41
N ILE A 194 15.92 1.87 1.24
CA ILE A 194 16.18 0.45 1.00
C ILE A 194 17.66 0.16 1.21
N SER A 195 17.96 -0.81 2.07
CA SER A 195 19.32 -1.28 2.36
C SER A 195 19.38 -2.81 2.40
N PHE A 196 20.54 -3.36 2.03
CA PHE A 196 20.82 -4.79 2.06
C PHE A 196 21.93 -5.05 3.08
N LEU A 197 21.67 -5.95 4.03
CA LEU A 197 22.60 -6.33 5.08
C LEU A 197 22.94 -7.82 4.94
N ALA A 198 24.19 -8.14 5.24
CA ALA A 198 24.65 -9.52 5.29
C ALA A 198 24.32 -10.15 6.66
N TYR A 199 24.07 -11.45 6.65
CA TYR A 199 24.09 -12.32 7.84
C TYR A 199 24.78 -13.65 7.50
#